data_AF-A0AAP2MT27-F1
#
_entry.id   AF-A0AAP2MT27-F1
#
_cell.length_a   1.000
_cell.length_b   1.000
_cell.length_c   1.000
_cell.angle_alpha   90.00
_cell.angle_beta   90.00
_cell.angle_gamma   90.00
#
_symmetry.space_group_name_H-M   'P 1'
#
loop_
_entity.id
_entity.type
_entity.pdbx_description
1 polymer ?
#
loop_
_entity_poly.entity_id
_entity_poly.type
_entity_poly.pdbx_seq_one_letter_code
_entity_poly.pdbx_strand_id
1 'polypeptide(L)'
;FQPRAPLCKSSTVPTFQPWSRSRNQADWTDRSPVSNLILQIADILFNVTDNVVGAVQHGARILGSASDYGLTIYTGFQANSHAIDDPVKGRAIEDFVRRLVLYQNWLVLHPKEQQAALVDGLHLGAAQAAQVYRYTRLVPIAPGDIAGYSQQLSDFALETGLIKQHVDAAALLDNRYAKVIDDTLKQTNFFANLKSSYQ
;
A
#
# COMPACT_ATOMS: atom_id res chain seq x y z
N PHE A 1 -46.76 -3.24 46.28
CA PHE A 1 -46.50 -2.89 47.69
C PHE A 1 -45.00 -3.01 47.95
N GLN A 2 -44.31 -1.87 48.19
CA GLN A 2 -42.94 -1.83 48.72
C GLN A 2 -42.97 -1.99 50.26
N PRO A 3 -41.83 -2.31 50.94
CA PRO A 3 -40.90 -1.25 51.36
C PRO A 3 -39.38 -1.60 51.34
N ARG A 4 -38.63 -0.62 50.80
CA ARG A 4 -37.33 0.01 51.17
C ARG A 4 -36.13 -0.75 51.79
N ALA A 5 -34.97 -0.41 51.20
CA ALA A 5 -33.56 -0.53 51.59
C ALA A 5 -33.21 0.14 52.97
N PRO A 6 -31.97 0.09 53.55
CA PRO A 6 -30.65 0.24 52.88
C PRO A 6 -29.50 -0.63 53.45
N LEU A 7 -28.35 -0.67 52.78
CA LEU A 7 -27.04 -0.64 53.46
C LEU A 7 -25.94 -0.19 52.49
N CYS A 8 -25.38 0.96 52.83
CA CYS A 8 -24.22 1.60 52.21
C CYS A 8 -22.97 1.08 52.94
N LYS A 9 -21.97 0.55 52.22
CA LYS A 9 -20.58 0.42 52.74
C LYS A 9 -19.54 0.63 51.63
N SER A 10 -18.92 1.80 51.71
CA SER A 10 -17.52 2.16 51.45
C SER A 10 -16.72 1.41 50.37
N SER A 11 -16.53 2.13 49.27
CA SER A 11 -15.29 2.36 48.53
C SER A 11 -13.99 1.70 49.05
N THR A 12 -13.42 0.82 48.22
CA THR A 12 -11.98 0.78 47.94
C THR A 12 -11.81 0.42 46.47
N VAL A 13 -11.51 1.43 45.65
CA VAL A 13 -11.10 1.24 44.25
C VAL A 13 -9.65 0.73 44.31
N PRO A 14 -9.33 -0.43 43.72
CA PRO A 14 -7.94 -0.86 43.61
C PRO A 14 -7.17 0.17 42.78
N THR A 15 -6.16 0.76 43.40
CA THR A 15 -5.22 1.68 42.75
C THR A 15 -4.48 0.88 41.68
N PHE A 16 -4.69 1.25 40.42
CA PHE A 16 -3.99 0.68 39.28
C PHE A 16 -2.51 1.06 39.41
N GLN A 17 -1.66 0.12 39.81
CA GLN A 17 -0.22 0.32 39.73
C GLN A 17 0.16 0.35 38.24
N PRO A 18 0.79 1.43 37.74
CA PRO A 18 1.30 1.43 36.38
C PRO A 18 2.39 0.36 36.29
N TRP A 19 2.20 -0.57 35.35
CA TRP A 19 3.21 -1.52 34.91
C TRP A 19 4.51 -0.75 34.61
N SER A 20 5.55 -1.00 35.40
CA SER A 20 6.90 -0.57 35.08
C SER A 20 7.35 -1.35 33.84
N ARG A 21 7.25 -0.71 32.67
CA ARG A 21 7.87 -1.22 31.44
C ARG A 21 9.38 -1.01 31.52
N SER A 22 10.09 -1.89 32.23
CA SER A 22 11.48 -2.20 31.89
C SER A 22 11.48 -3.35 30.89
N ARG A 23 11.04 -3.04 29.67
CA ARG A 23 11.25 -3.91 28.50
C ARG A 23 11.78 -2.99 27.43
N ASN A 24 13.05 -3.23 27.08
CA ASN A 24 13.77 -2.63 25.97
C ASN A 24 12.80 -2.16 24.89
N GLN A 25 12.54 -0.85 24.86
CA GLN A 25 12.19 -0.20 23.61
C GLN A 25 13.44 -0.36 22.74
N ALA A 26 13.50 -1.46 21.98
CA ALA A 26 14.24 -1.40 20.74
C ALA A 26 13.66 -0.19 20.01
N ASP A 27 14.50 0.79 19.77
CA ASP A 27 14.14 1.98 19.04
C ASP A 27 13.85 1.56 17.60
N TRP A 28 12.58 1.24 17.31
CA TRP A 28 12.13 0.84 15.99
C TRP A 28 12.09 2.01 15.00
N THR A 29 12.46 3.23 15.44
CA THR A 29 12.58 4.39 14.53
C THR A 29 13.86 4.32 13.70
N ASP A 30 14.84 3.53 14.14
CA ASP A 30 15.98 3.18 13.30
C ASP A 30 15.74 1.81 12.63
N ARG A 31 15.11 1.81 11.44
CA ARG A 31 15.08 0.63 10.57
C ARG A 31 16.40 0.41 9.80
N SER A 32 17.45 1.19 10.05
CA SER A 32 18.79 0.96 9.46
C SER A 32 19.44 -0.40 9.79
N PRO A 33 19.14 -1.11 10.89
CA PRO A 33 19.76 -2.39 11.17
C PRO A 33 19.46 -3.45 10.10
N VAL A 34 18.27 -3.42 9.49
CA VAL A 34 17.85 -4.47 8.55
C VAL A 34 18.64 -4.38 7.24
N SER A 35 18.75 -3.19 6.66
CA SER A 35 19.50 -3.01 5.41
C SER A 35 21.01 -3.25 5.59
N ASN A 36 21.59 -2.82 6.71
CA ASN A 36 22.99 -3.07 7.04
C ASN A 36 23.27 -4.55 7.32
N LEU A 37 22.39 -5.22 8.06
CA LEU A 37 22.53 -6.65 8.33
C LEU A 37 22.41 -7.47 7.04
N ILE A 38 21.53 -7.08 6.12
CA ILE A 38 21.33 -7.80 4.85
C ILE A 38 22.55 -7.66 3.93
N LEU A 39 23.16 -6.48 3.83
CA LEU A 39 24.37 -6.29 3.01
C LEU A 39 25.63 -6.93 3.61
N GLN A 40 25.61 -7.31 4.90
CA GLN A 40 26.69 -8.09 5.50
C GLN A 40 26.57 -9.59 5.23
N ILE A 41 25.41 -10.07 4.78
CA ILE A 41 25.14 -11.50 4.52
C ILE A 41 24.88 -11.83 3.06
N ALA A 42 24.68 -10.83 2.20
CA ALA A 42 24.41 -10.99 0.77
C ALA A 42 25.12 -9.91 -0.06
N ASP A 43 25.75 -10.32 -1.16
CA ASP A 43 26.44 -9.41 -2.10
C ASP A 43 25.47 -8.58 -2.97
N ILE A 44 24.26 -9.10 -3.21
CA ILE A 44 23.21 -8.46 -4.02
C ILE A 44 21.85 -8.68 -3.35
N LEU A 45 21.04 -7.63 -3.31
CA LEU A 45 19.67 -7.67 -2.79
C LEU A 45 18.70 -7.05 -3.79
N PHE A 46 17.58 -7.73 -4.04
CA PHE A 46 16.40 -7.09 -4.62
C PHE A 46 15.65 -6.35 -3.52
N ASN A 47 15.54 -5.03 -3.64
CA ASN A 47 14.93 -4.18 -2.62
C ASN A 47 13.74 -3.39 -3.16
N VAL A 48 12.65 -3.36 -2.41
CA VAL A 48 11.52 -2.47 -2.70
C VAL A 48 11.90 -1.02 -2.41
N THR A 49 11.27 -0.07 -3.11
CA THR A 49 11.66 1.35 -3.16
C THR A 49 11.85 2.00 -1.77
N ASP A 50 11.08 1.57 -0.77
CA ASP A 50 11.03 2.12 0.59
C ASP A 50 12.38 2.07 1.31
N ASN A 51 13.14 1.00 1.06
CA ASN A 51 14.37 0.71 1.79
C ASN A 51 15.61 1.18 1.02
N VAL A 52 15.46 1.62 -0.24
CA VAL A 52 16.58 2.02 -1.09
C VAL A 52 17.34 3.21 -0.49
N VAL A 53 16.62 4.20 0.05
CA VAL A 53 17.25 5.37 0.68
C VAL A 53 18.11 4.95 1.87
N GLY A 54 17.57 4.08 2.72
CA GLY A 54 18.32 3.54 3.86
C GLY A 54 19.56 2.75 3.42
N ALA A 55 19.44 1.90 2.41
CA ALA A 55 20.56 1.12 1.89
C ALA A 55 21.66 2.02 1.29
N VAL A 56 21.29 3.02 0.49
CA VAL A 56 22.25 3.95 -0.15
C VAL A 56 22.97 4.82 0.89
N GLN A 57 22.27 5.27 1.93
CA GLN A 57 22.88 5.99 3.06
C GLN A 57 24.00 5.19 3.76
N HIS A 58 23.97 3.86 3.63
CA HIS A 58 24.95 2.96 4.22
C HIS A 58 25.90 2.33 3.20
N GLY A 59 26.05 2.96 2.03
CA GLY A 59 27.07 2.58 1.04
C GLY A 59 26.61 1.60 -0.03
N ALA A 60 25.33 1.19 -0.05
CA ALA A 60 24.80 0.44 -1.18
C ALA A 60 24.82 1.27 -2.47
N ARG A 61 24.98 0.61 -3.61
CA ARG A 61 24.83 1.22 -4.94
C ARG A 61 23.65 0.60 -5.67
N ILE A 62 22.87 1.44 -6.35
CA ILE A 62 21.78 0.98 -7.21
C ILE A 62 22.41 0.47 -8.51
N LEU A 63 22.29 -0.83 -8.77
CA LEU A 63 22.84 -1.49 -9.97
C LEU A 63 21.83 -1.49 -11.14
N GLY A 64 20.54 -1.32 -10.84
CA GLY A 64 19.44 -1.25 -11.79
C GLY A 64 18.10 -1.14 -11.05
N SER A 65 17.05 -0.76 -11.77
CA SER A 65 15.67 -0.70 -11.27
C SER A 65 14.80 -1.73 -12.01
N ALA A 66 13.68 -2.14 -11.40
CA ALA A 66 12.75 -3.08 -12.05
C ALA A 66 12.29 -2.59 -13.43
N SER A 67 12.09 -1.27 -13.59
CA SER A 67 11.77 -0.64 -14.87
C SER A 67 12.83 -0.82 -15.95
N ASP A 68 14.12 -0.88 -15.60
CA ASP A 68 15.22 -1.07 -16.57
C ASP A 68 15.18 -2.48 -17.21
N TYR A 69 14.49 -3.41 -16.56
CA TYR A 69 14.35 -4.80 -17.00
C TYR A 69 12.92 -5.11 -17.49
N GLY A 70 12.07 -4.10 -17.68
CA GLY A 70 10.67 -4.29 -18.08
C GLY A 70 9.80 -4.95 -17.00
N LEU A 71 10.28 -5.04 -15.77
CA LEU A 71 9.55 -5.62 -14.65
C LEU A 71 8.67 -4.53 -14.01
N THR A 72 7.38 -4.51 -14.36
CA THR A 72 6.41 -3.59 -13.77
C THR A 72 5.58 -4.32 -12.73
N ILE A 73 5.68 -3.92 -11.46
CA ILE A 73 4.83 -4.52 -10.43
C ILE A 73 3.47 -3.83 -10.47
N TYR A 74 2.43 -4.57 -10.86
CA TYR A 74 1.07 -4.10 -10.71
C TYR A 74 0.60 -4.36 -9.28
N THR A 75 0.19 -3.29 -8.62
CA THR A 75 -0.53 -3.36 -7.35
C THR A 75 -2.01 -3.11 -7.63
N GLY A 76 -2.84 -4.11 -7.34
CA GLY A 76 -4.29 -4.05 -7.59
C GLY A 76 -5.09 -4.46 -6.36
N PHE A 77 -6.39 -4.14 -6.39
CA PHE A 77 -7.34 -4.62 -5.40
C PHE A 77 -8.02 -5.89 -5.91
N GLN A 78 -8.25 -6.83 -5.00
CA GLN A 78 -8.86 -8.11 -5.30
C GLN A 78 -10.18 -8.21 -4.53
N ALA A 79 -11.21 -8.73 -5.18
CA ALA A 79 -12.48 -9.09 -4.56
C ALA A 79 -12.85 -10.50 -5.01
N ASN A 80 -13.54 -11.25 -4.14
CA ASN A 80 -14.07 -12.56 -4.54
C ASN A 80 -15.26 -12.39 -5.49
N SER A 81 -15.43 -13.34 -6.41
CA SER A 81 -16.51 -13.31 -7.42
C SER A 81 -17.90 -13.19 -6.80
N HIS A 82 -18.16 -13.88 -5.68
CA HIS A 82 -19.45 -13.77 -4.98
C HIS A 82 -19.80 -12.33 -4.53
N ALA A 83 -18.81 -11.53 -4.14
CA ALA A 83 -19.00 -10.14 -3.76
C ALA A 83 -19.20 -9.23 -4.97
N ILE A 84 -18.52 -9.53 -6.09
CA ILE A 84 -18.65 -8.79 -7.35
C ILE A 84 -20.02 -9.06 -8.00
N ASP A 85 -20.51 -10.31 -7.92
CA ASP A 85 -21.78 -10.75 -8.50
C ASP A 85 -23.01 -10.41 -7.66
N ASP A 86 -22.83 -10.16 -6.36
CA ASP A 86 -23.89 -9.64 -5.50
C ASP A 86 -24.21 -8.17 -5.90
N PRO A 87 -25.46 -7.83 -6.27
CA PRO A 87 -25.78 -6.50 -6.80
C PRO A 87 -25.67 -5.39 -5.75
N VAL A 88 -25.78 -5.68 -4.46
CA VAL A 88 -25.62 -4.69 -3.38
C VAL A 88 -24.14 -4.46 -3.14
N LYS A 89 -23.36 -5.53 -2.99
CA LYS A 89 -21.91 -5.43 -2.78
C LYS A 89 -21.20 -4.90 -4.01
N GLY A 90 -21.61 -5.29 -5.22
CA GLY A 90 -21.08 -4.79 -6.48
C GLY A 90 -21.18 -3.27 -6.60
N ARG A 91 -22.30 -2.67 -6.17
CA ARG A 91 -22.46 -1.20 -6.09
C ARG A 91 -21.58 -0.57 -5.02
N ALA A 92 -21.43 -1.23 -3.86
CA ALA A 92 -20.53 -0.74 -2.82
C ALA A 92 -19.06 -0.76 -3.26
N ILE A 93 -18.65 -1.79 -4.01
CA ILE A 93 -17.32 -1.89 -4.62
C ILE A 93 -17.12 -0.78 -5.65
N GLU A 94 -18.12 -0.51 -6.51
CA GLU A 94 -18.04 0.60 -7.47
C GLU A 94 -17.83 1.96 -6.77
N ASP A 95 -18.58 2.23 -5.70
CA ASP A 95 -18.41 3.45 -4.91
C ASP A 95 -17.03 3.52 -4.25
N PHE A 96 -16.54 2.39 -3.72
CA PHE A 96 -15.20 2.30 -3.15
C PHE A 96 -14.12 2.59 -4.21
N VAL A 97 -14.22 2.00 -5.40
CA VAL A 97 -13.29 2.25 -6.52
C VAL A 97 -13.29 3.74 -6.90
N ARG A 98 -14.46 4.38 -6.97
CA ARG A 98 -14.57 5.83 -7.22
C ARG A 98 -13.81 6.63 -6.16
N ARG A 99 -14.06 6.36 -4.87
CA ARG A 99 -13.40 7.05 -3.75
C ARG A 99 -11.89 6.84 -3.76
N LEU A 100 -11.43 5.68 -4.17
CA LEU A 100 -10.02 5.39 -4.30
C LEU A 100 -9.36 6.26 -5.37
N VAL A 101 -9.98 6.41 -6.55
CA VAL A 101 -9.45 7.31 -7.61
C VAL A 101 -9.44 8.76 -7.14
N LEU A 102 -10.50 9.20 -6.44
CA LEU A 102 -10.53 10.54 -5.81
C LEU A 102 -9.41 10.73 -4.79
N TYR A 103 -9.15 9.72 -3.96
CA TYR A 103 -8.06 9.74 -2.99
C TYR A 103 -6.69 9.81 -3.68
N GLN A 104 -6.47 9.03 -4.74
CA GLN A 104 -5.22 9.10 -5.52
C GLN A 104 -5.00 10.50 -6.13
N ASN A 105 -6.06 11.14 -6.63
CA ASN A 105 -5.97 12.53 -7.08
C ASN A 105 -5.65 13.50 -5.94
N TRP A 106 -6.22 13.28 -4.76
CA TRP A 106 -5.89 14.08 -3.57
C TRP A 106 -4.41 13.92 -3.20
N LEU A 107 -3.86 12.70 -3.22
CA LEU A 107 -2.43 12.47 -2.96
C LEU A 107 -1.54 13.30 -3.87
N VAL A 108 -1.88 13.34 -5.16
CA VAL A 108 -1.16 14.11 -6.17
C VAL A 108 -1.21 15.62 -5.91
N LEU A 109 -2.35 16.13 -5.44
CA LEU A 109 -2.57 17.55 -5.17
C LEU A 109 -2.02 18.01 -3.80
N HIS A 110 -1.78 17.08 -2.87
CA HIS A 110 -1.40 17.36 -1.49
C HIS A 110 -0.07 16.66 -1.10
N PRO A 111 1.04 16.93 -1.81
CA PRO A 111 2.32 16.27 -1.57
C PRO A 111 2.84 16.42 -0.14
N LYS A 112 2.68 17.61 0.46
CA LYS A 112 3.25 17.91 1.79
C LYS A 112 2.49 17.18 2.88
N GLU A 113 1.17 17.20 2.81
CA GLU A 113 0.27 16.53 3.73
C GLU A 113 0.48 15.02 3.66
N GLN A 114 0.61 14.46 2.46
CA GLN A 114 0.89 13.04 2.31
C GLN A 114 2.27 12.66 2.87
N GLN A 115 3.31 13.45 2.59
CA GLN A 115 4.64 13.19 3.15
C GLN A 115 4.63 13.27 4.68
N ALA A 116 3.91 14.23 5.27
CA ALA A 116 3.74 14.31 6.71
C ALA A 116 3.03 13.08 7.29
N ALA A 117 1.98 12.60 6.62
CA ALA A 117 1.28 11.37 7.02
C ALA A 117 2.18 10.13 6.94
N LEU A 118 3.09 10.07 5.95
CA LEU A 118 4.09 9.00 5.84
C LEU A 118 5.13 9.05 6.96
N VAL A 119 5.58 10.25 7.35
CA VAL A 119 6.46 10.44 8.51
C VAL A 119 5.77 9.96 9.78
N ASP A 120 4.51 10.36 10.01
CA ASP A 120 3.79 10.03 11.24
C ASP A 120 3.39 8.54 11.29
N GLY A 121 2.71 8.05 10.24
CA GLY A 121 2.10 6.72 10.22
C GLY A 121 3.08 5.57 9.97
N LEU A 122 4.18 5.83 9.26
CA LEU A 122 5.21 4.82 8.96
C LEU A 122 6.55 5.09 9.65
N HIS A 123 6.63 6.14 10.47
CA HIS A 123 7.85 6.54 11.20
C HIS A 123 9.06 6.73 10.26
N LEU A 124 8.83 7.27 9.06
CA LEU A 124 9.86 7.50 8.06
C LEU A 124 10.58 8.82 8.29
N GLY A 125 11.87 8.88 7.96
CA GLY A 125 12.57 10.16 7.83
C GLY A 125 12.01 10.98 6.66
N ALA A 126 12.12 12.31 6.70
CA ALA A 126 11.56 13.19 5.66
C ALA A 126 12.02 12.83 4.23
N ALA A 127 13.30 12.48 4.05
CA ALA A 127 13.84 12.06 2.76
C ALA A 127 13.24 10.71 2.28
N GLN A 128 13.03 9.77 3.20
CA GLN A 128 12.36 8.50 2.90
C GLN A 128 10.89 8.73 2.56
N ALA A 129 10.18 9.55 3.33
CA ALA A 129 8.79 9.91 3.05
C ALA A 129 8.63 10.59 1.69
N ALA A 130 9.53 11.50 1.31
CA ALA A 130 9.53 12.12 -0.02
C ALA A 130 9.77 11.11 -1.14
N GLN A 131 10.69 10.16 -0.94
CA GLN A 131 10.92 9.07 -1.89
C GLN A 131 9.70 8.14 -1.98
N VAL A 132 9.07 7.85 -0.84
CA VAL A 132 7.89 7.00 -0.77
C VAL A 132 6.73 7.63 -1.51
N TYR A 133 6.46 8.90 -1.22
CA TYR A 133 5.47 9.69 -1.90
C TYR A 133 5.59 9.62 -3.43
N ARG A 134 6.82 9.66 -3.96
CA ARG A 134 7.06 9.64 -5.41
C ARG A 134 6.46 8.41 -6.08
N TYR A 135 6.53 7.23 -5.44
CA TYR A 135 5.97 6.02 -6.00
C TYR A 135 4.52 5.77 -5.57
N THR A 136 4.03 6.35 -4.46
CA THR A 136 2.61 6.19 -4.07
C THR A 136 1.64 6.95 -4.99
N ARG A 137 2.15 7.87 -5.82
CA ARG A 137 1.40 8.54 -6.89
C ARG A 137 1.23 7.63 -8.11
N LEU A 138 0.51 6.53 -7.91
CA LEU A 138 0.24 5.56 -8.97
C LEU A 138 -0.88 6.06 -9.87
N VAL A 139 -0.85 5.63 -11.13
CA VAL A 139 -1.95 5.85 -12.08
C VAL A 139 -2.96 4.72 -11.92
N PRO A 140 -4.23 5.01 -11.58
CA PRO A 140 -5.29 4.02 -11.67
C PRO A 140 -5.49 3.60 -13.13
N ILE A 141 -5.45 2.30 -13.40
CA ILE A 141 -5.55 1.72 -14.76
C ILE A 141 -6.68 0.68 -14.76
N ALA A 142 -7.42 0.60 -15.86
CA ALA A 142 -8.46 -0.41 -16.04
C ALA A 142 -7.85 -1.82 -16.18
N PRO A 143 -8.47 -2.87 -15.62
CA PRO A 143 -7.94 -4.23 -15.72
C PRO A 143 -7.73 -4.71 -17.16
N GLY A 144 -8.57 -4.29 -18.11
CA GLY A 144 -8.40 -4.63 -19.53
C GLY A 144 -7.05 -4.17 -20.13
N ASP A 145 -6.51 -3.05 -19.65
CA ASP A 145 -5.26 -2.47 -20.16
C ASP A 145 -4.01 -3.21 -19.68
N ILE A 146 -4.13 -4.10 -18.67
CA ILE A 146 -3.02 -4.86 -18.10
C ILE A 146 -3.08 -6.36 -18.42
N ALA A 147 -4.06 -6.80 -19.19
CA ALA A 147 -4.29 -8.22 -19.49
C ALA A 147 -3.10 -8.86 -20.21
N GLY A 148 -2.55 -8.18 -21.23
CA GLY A 148 -1.40 -8.70 -22.00
C GLY A 148 -0.16 -8.90 -21.13
N TYR A 149 0.13 -7.94 -20.24
CA TYR A 149 1.24 -8.09 -19.30
C TYR A 149 0.98 -9.21 -18.28
N SER A 150 -0.24 -9.29 -17.74
CA SER A 150 -0.61 -10.32 -16.78
C SER A 150 -0.50 -11.73 -17.38
N GLN A 151 -0.79 -11.85 -18.68
CA GLN A 151 -0.58 -13.10 -19.41
C GLN A 151 0.91 -13.41 -19.54
N GLN A 152 1.75 -12.45 -19.94
CA GLN A 152 3.21 -12.64 -20.03
C GLN A 152 3.82 -13.12 -18.71
N LEU A 153 3.39 -12.57 -17.57
CA LEU A 153 3.85 -13.04 -16.26
C LEU A 153 3.39 -14.47 -15.96
N SER A 154 2.16 -14.82 -16.32
CA SER A 154 1.61 -16.16 -16.12
C SER A 154 2.33 -17.19 -16.98
N ASP A 155 2.63 -16.85 -18.23
CA ASP A 155 3.37 -17.69 -19.16
C ASP A 155 4.81 -17.90 -18.66
N PHE A 156 5.49 -16.85 -18.25
CA PHE A 156 6.83 -16.94 -17.65
C PHE A 156 6.83 -17.82 -16.39
N ALA A 157 5.82 -17.68 -15.53
CA ALA A 157 5.71 -18.51 -14.33
C ALA A 157 5.47 -20.00 -14.68
N LEU A 158 4.79 -20.30 -15.77
CA LEU A 158 4.61 -21.67 -16.27
C LEU A 158 5.91 -22.22 -16.86
N GLU A 159 6.58 -21.47 -17.71
CA GLU A 159 7.85 -21.84 -18.35
C GLU A 159 8.95 -22.15 -17.34
N THR A 160 9.01 -21.36 -16.26
CA THR A 160 9.97 -21.54 -15.17
C THR A 160 9.56 -22.61 -14.15
N GLY A 161 8.36 -23.18 -14.27
CA GLY A 161 7.83 -24.19 -13.34
C GLY A 161 7.38 -23.63 -11.98
N LEU A 162 7.24 -22.30 -11.84
CA LEU A 162 6.65 -21.67 -10.65
C LEU A 162 5.17 -22.01 -10.50
N ILE A 163 4.46 -22.17 -11.61
CA ILE A 163 3.10 -22.72 -11.65
C ILE A 163 3.07 -23.96 -12.54
N LYS A 164 2.16 -24.88 -12.24
CA LYS A 164 2.05 -26.18 -12.92
C LYS A 164 1.00 -26.20 -14.03
N GLN A 165 0.18 -25.16 -14.11
CA GLN A 165 -0.98 -25.10 -14.98
C GLN A 165 -1.04 -23.72 -15.62
N HIS A 166 -1.42 -23.69 -16.89
CA HIS A 166 -1.69 -22.46 -17.60
C HIS A 166 -2.82 -21.68 -16.91
N VAL A 167 -2.62 -20.37 -16.79
CA VAL A 167 -3.61 -19.43 -16.25
C VAL A 167 -4.01 -18.49 -17.38
N ASP A 168 -5.31 -18.39 -17.66
CA ASP A 168 -5.85 -17.33 -18.50
C ASP A 168 -5.97 -16.07 -17.64
N ALA A 169 -5.05 -15.13 -17.86
CA ALA A 169 -5.02 -13.89 -17.08
C ALA A 169 -6.26 -13.02 -17.35
N ALA A 170 -6.82 -13.06 -18.56
CA ALA A 170 -8.00 -12.28 -18.89
C ALA A 170 -9.24 -12.76 -18.11
N ALA A 171 -9.33 -14.07 -17.83
CA ALA A 171 -10.40 -14.63 -17.01
C ALA A 171 -10.35 -14.19 -15.53
N LEU A 172 -9.19 -13.71 -15.05
CA LEU A 172 -9.00 -13.23 -13.69
C LEU A 172 -9.22 -11.71 -13.53
N LEU A 173 -9.29 -10.98 -14.64
CA LEU A 173 -9.40 -9.53 -14.65
C LEU A 173 -10.85 -9.11 -14.88
N ASP A 174 -11.44 -8.45 -13.89
CA ASP A 174 -12.82 -7.95 -13.98
C ASP A 174 -12.86 -6.49 -14.43
N ASN A 175 -13.42 -6.25 -15.61
CA ASN A 175 -13.47 -4.91 -16.22
C ASN A 175 -14.75 -4.11 -15.87
N ARG A 176 -15.63 -4.62 -14.99
CA ARG A 176 -16.94 -3.99 -14.70
C ARG A 176 -16.81 -2.58 -14.13
N TYR A 177 -15.68 -2.27 -13.49
CA TYR A 177 -15.43 -0.97 -12.85
C TYR A 177 -14.57 -0.02 -13.70
N ALA A 178 -14.17 -0.38 -14.92
CA ALA A 178 -13.32 0.51 -15.73
C ALA A 178 -13.98 1.83 -16.08
N LYS A 179 -15.28 1.82 -16.38
CA LYS A 179 -16.00 3.06 -16.69
C LYS A 179 -15.93 4.07 -15.53
N VAL A 180 -16.14 3.61 -14.28
CA VAL A 180 -16.08 4.51 -13.12
C VAL A 180 -14.66 5.02 -12.87
N ILE A 181 -13.63 4.19 -13.15
CA ILE A 181 -12.23 4.62 -13.08
C ILE A 181 -11.98 5.74 -14.10
N ASP A 182 -12.28 5.51 -15.37
CA ASP A 182 -12.05 6.46 -16.46
C ASP A 182 -12.80 7.78 -16.28
N ASP A 183 -14.09 7.69 -15.91
CA ASP A 183 -14.92 8.88 -15.67
C ASP A 183 -14.34 9.71 -14.52
N THR A 184 -13.90 9.06 -13.44
CA THR A 184 -13.36 9.76 -12.26
C THR A 184 -11.99 10.39 -12.56
N LEU A 185 -11.13 9.71 -13.32
CA LEU A 185 -9.85 10.26 -13.78
C LEU A 185 -10.04 11.52 -14.64
N LYS A 186 -11.02 11.49 -15.57
CA LYS A 186 -11.38 12.64 -16.39
C LYS A 186 -11.96 13.78 -15.54
N GLN A 187 -12.90 13.46 -14.65
CA GLN A 187 -13.56 14.42 -13.76
C GLN A 187 -12.55 15.20 -12.90
N THR A 188 -11.52 14.51 -12.41
CA THR A 188 -10.52 15.11 -11.52
C THR A 188 -9.38 15.82 -12.26
N ASN A 189 -9.33 15.72 -13.58
CA ASN A 189 -8.17 16.15 -14.38
C ASN A 189 -6.86 15.48 -13.90
N PHE A 190 -6.95 14.20 -13.50
CA PHE A 190 -5.89 13.49 -12.78
C PHE A 190 -4.54 13.57 -13.48
N PHE A 191 -4.48 13.31 -14.79
CA PHE A 191 -3.22 13.29 -15.53
C PHE A 191 -2.53 14.66 -15.59
N ALA A 192 -3.30 15.75 -15.68
CA ALA A 192 -2.73 17.09 -15.63
C ALA A 192 -2.21 17.42 -14.22
N ASN A 193 -2.97 17.06 -13.17
CA ASN A 193 -2.53 17.25 -11.79
C ASN A 193 -1.27 16.44 -11.51
N LEU A 194 -1.21 15.19 -11.98
CA LEU A 194 -0.06 14.31 -11.84
C LEU A 194 1.17 14.93 -12.51
N LYS A 195 1.02 15.40 -13.75
CA LYS A 195 2.10 16.11 -14.47
C LYS A 195 2.60 17.32 -13.69
N SER A 196 1.70 18.15 -13.17
CA SER A 196 2.05 19.33 -12.36
C SER A 196 2.74 18.95 -11.05
N SER A 197 2.42 17.80 -10.45
CA SER A 197 3.05 17.36 -9.20
C SER A 197 4.53 16.93 -9.35
N TYR A 198 5.03 16.81 -10.57
CA TYR A 198 6.44 16.55 -10.85
C TYR A 198 7.29 17.83 -10.99
N GLN A 199 6.65 19.00 -11.13
CA GLN A 199 7.30 20.30 -11.24
C GLN A 199 7.56 20.90 -9.86
#